data_AF-A0A942RKZ2-F1
#
_entry.id   AF-A0A942RKZ2-F1
#
_cell.length_a   1.000
_cell.length_b   1.000
_cell.length_c   1.000
_cell.angle_alpha   90.00
_cell.angle_beta   90.00
_cell.angle_gamma   90.00
#
_symmetry.space_group_name_H-M   'P 1'
#
loop_
_entity.id
_entity.type
_entity.pdbx_description
1 polymer ?
#
loop_
_entity_poly.entity_id
_entity_poly.type
_entity_poly.pdbx_seq_one_letter_code
_entity_poly.pdbx_strand_id
1 'polypeptide(L)'
;MTNPQTHCDHNCKGHCNALDIALNHERQAILEYAAFRDECNYPDVRAMLNELILRQEKTLRLLEETKAALHARFEVLDQVQESFEP
;
A
#
# COMPACT_ATOMS: atom_id res chain seq x y z
N MET A 1 33.74 -28.20 -7.05
CA MET A 1 32.73 -27.69 -6.10
C MET A 1 32.85 -26.18 -6.07
N THR A 2 32.20 -25.50 -7.00
CA THR A 2 32.17 -24.03 -7.09
C THR A 2 30.92 -23.54 -6.38
N ASN A 3 31.14 -22.69 -5.38
CA ASN A 3 30.13 -22.05 -4.55
C ASN A 3 29.15 -21.27 -5.46
N PRO A 4 27.84 -21.59 -5.49
CA PRO A 4 26.90 -20.75 -6.20
C PRO A 4 26.85 -19.42 -5.45
N GLN A 5 27.36 -18.35 -6.06
CA GLN A 5 27.10 -17.02 -5.58
C GLN A 5 25.59 -16.86 -5.50
N THR A 6 25.07 -16.77 -4.27
CA THR A 6 23.69 -16.39 -4.02
C THR A 6 23.54 -14.96 -4.50
N HIS A 7 23.13 -14.82 -5.75
CA HIS A 7 22.63 -13.57 -6.30
C HIS A 7 21.37 -13.20 -5.50
N CYS A 8 21.54 -12.32 -4.52
CA CYS A 8 20.40 -11.68 -3.86
C CYS A 8 19.76 -10.76 -4.89
N ASP A 9 18.74 -11.28 -5.57
CA ASP A 9 17.85 -10.46 -6.38
C ASP A 9 17.16 -9.46 -5.44
N HIS A 10 17.58 -8.20 -5.45
CA HIS A 10 16.92 -7.10 -4.74
C HIS A 10 15.59 -6.73 -5.43
N ASN A 11 14.77 -7.71 -5.84
CA ASN A 11 13.56 -7.48 -6.61
C ASN A 11 12.33 -7.23 -5.72
N CYS A 12 12.44 -6.32 -4.75
CA CYS A 12 11.30 -5.80 -3.99
C CYS A 12 10.21 -5.14 -4.87
N LYS A 13 10.39 -5.04 -6.20
CA LYS A 13 9.37 -4.65 -7.18
C LYS A 13 8.02 -5.33 -6.97
N GLY A 14 8.00 -6.61 -6.60
CA GLY A 14 6.74 -7.32 -6.31
C GLY A 14 5.99 -6.74 -5.10
N HIS A 15 6.71 -6.21 -4.11
CA HIS A 15 6.14 -5.66 -2.88
C HIS A 15 5.52 -4.26 -3.12
N CYS A 16 6.17 -3.41 -3.93
CA CYS A 16 5.59 -2.13 -4.33
C CYS A 16 4.30 -2.32 -5.14
N ASN A 17 4.29 -3.27 -6.08
CA ASN A 17 3.08 -3.62 -6.83
C ASN A 17 1.97 -4.14 -5.93
N ALA A 18 2.29 -4.98 -4.92
CA ALA A 18 1.31 -5.46 -3.96
C ALA A 18 0.70 -4.32 -3.13
N LEU A 19 1.51 -3.33 -2.73
CA LEU A 19 1.01 -2.13 -2.05
C LEU A 19 0.13 -1.28 -2.96
N ASP A 20 0.46 -1.13 -4.23
CA ASP A 20 -0.39 -0.41 -5.19
C ASP A 20 -1.74 -1.08 -5.40
N ILE A 21 -1.76 -2.41 -5.50
CA ILE A 21 -3.00 -3.19 -5.57
C ILE A 21 -3.83 -2.97 -4.30
N ALA A 22 -3.20 -3.05 -3.13
CA ALA A 22 -3.88 -2.84 -1.85
C ALA A 22 -4.45 -1.42 -1.72
N LEU A 23 -3.67 -0.39 -2.06
CA LEU A 23 -4.10 1.01 -2.04
C LEU A 23 -5.32 1.24 -2.94
N ASN A 24 -5.30 0.68 -4.16
CA ASN A 24 -6.43 0.80 -5.09
C ASN A 24 -7.67 0.09 -4.57
N HIS A 25 -7.50 -1.10 -3.99
CA HIS A 25 -8.61 -1.84 -3.39
C HIS A 25 -9.27 -1.06 -2.23
N GLU A 26 -8.48 -0.46 -1.34
CA GLU A 26 -9.01 0.35 -0.24
C GLU A 26 -9.72 1.61 -0.75
N ARG A 27 -9.15 2.31 -1.74
CA ARG A 27 -9.79 3.48 -2.38
C ARG A 27 -11.13 3.11 -3.00
N GLN A 28 -11.19 1.98 -3.70
CA GLN A 28 -12.41 1.52 -4.34
C GLN A 28 -13.48 1.13 -3.31
N ALA A 29 -13.10 0.43 -2.24
CA ALA A 29 -14.02 0.08 -1.16
C ALA A 29 -14.64 1.32 -0.50
N ILE A 30 -13.83 2.37 -0.24
CA ILE A 30 -14.32 3.65 0.31
C ILE A 30 -15.38 4.27 -0.62
N LEU A 31 -15.10 4.32 -1.92
CA LEU A 31 -16.03 4.89 -2.91
C LEU A 31 -17.35 4.11 -2.97
N GLU A 32 -17.27 2.78 -2.98
CA GLU A 32 -18.46 1.92 -3.01
C GLU A 32 -19.29 2.05 -1.74
N TYR A 33 -18.66 2.04 -0.56
CA TYR A 33 -19.37 2.23 0.71
C TYR A 33 -20.00 3.62 0.82
N ALA A 34 -19.33 4.66 0.31
CA ALA A 34 -19.88 6.00 0.26
C ALA A 34 -21.12 6.07 -0.66
N ALA A 35 -21.08 5.44 -1.83
CA ALA A 35 -22.22 5.37 -2.73
C ALA A 35 -23.42 4.67 -2.06
N PHE A 36 -23.21 3.50 -1.45
CA PHE A 36 -24.28 2.81 -0.71
C PHE A 36 -24.84 3.64 0.45
N ARG A 37 -23.96 4.36 1.17
CA ARG A 37 -24.37 5.22 2.29
C ARG A 37 -25.25 6.36 1.82
N ASP A 38 -24.92 6.98 0.70
CA ASP A 38 -25.61 8.16 0.18
C ASP A 38 -27.01 7.82 -0.35
N GLU A 39 -27.22 6.58 -0.79
CA GLU A 39 -28.53 6.05 -1.19
C GLU A 39 -29.32 5.43 -0.01
N CYS A 40 -28.71 5.26 1.16
CA CYS A 40 -29.31 4.56 2.29
C CYS A 40 -30.23 5.46 3.13
N ASN A 41 -31.50 5.05 3.27
CA ASN A 41 -32.49 5.71 4.12
C ASN A 41 -32.64 5.08 5.52
N TYR A 42 -31.96 3.97 5.81
CA TYR A 42 -31.95 3.33 7.13
C TYR A 42 -30.81 3.91 7.99
N PRO A 43 -31.09 4.64 9.08
CA PRO A 43 -30.05 5.32 9.86
C PRO A 43 -28.96 4.40 10.39
N ASP A 44 -29.33 3.23 10.92
CA ASP A 44 -28.39 2.27 11.51
C ASP A 44 -27.45 1.68 10.47
N VAL A 45 -27.96 1.40 9.26
CA VAL A 45 -27.16 0.92 8.14
C VAL A 45 -26.22 2.03 7.65
N ARG A 46 -26.69 3.28 7.60
CA ARG A 46 -25.86 4.43 7.24
C ARG A 46 -24.73 4.66 8.24
N ALA A 47 -24.99 4.45 9.53
CA ALA A 47 -23.96 4.51 10.58
C ALA A 47 -22.92 3.39 10.40
N MET A 48 -23.37 2.15 10.17
CA MET A 48 -22.49 1.02 9.88
C MET A 48 -21.59 1.27 8.65
N LEU A 49 -22.15 1.81 7.56
CA LEU A 49 -21.38 2.14 6.35
C LEU A 49 -20.32 3.23 6.63
N ASN A 50 -20.65 4.24 7.45
CA ASN A 50 -19.68 5.24 7.90
C ASN A 50 -18.53 4.62 8.71
N GLU A 51 -18.81 3.64 9.58
CA GLU A 51 -17.77 2.94 10.34
C GLU A 51 -16.84 2.14 9.43
N LEU A 52 -17.39 1.50 8.38
CA LEU A 52 -16.59 0.79 7.37
C LEU A 52 -15.70 1.76 6.59
N ILE A 53 -16.23 2.90 6.15
CA ILE A 53 -15.46 3.95 5.46
C ILE A 53 -14.29 4.42 6.36
N LEU A 54 -14.56 4.78 7.61
CA LEU A 54 -13.54 5.23 8.56
C LEU A 54 -12.47 4.16 8.81
N ARG A 55 -12.83 2.88 8.79
CA ARG A 55 -11.87 1.78 8.92
C ARG A 55 -10.95 1.71 7.69
N GLN A 56 -11.51 1.77 6.49
CA GLN A 56 -10.71 1.67 5.27
C GLN A 56 -9.85 2.91 5.06
N GLU A 57 -10.30 4.11 5.45
CA GLU A 57 -9.46 5.31 5.45
C GLU A 57 -8.23 5.18 6.35
N LYS A 58 -8.37 4.54 7.53
CA LYS A 58 -7.23 4.26 8.42
C LYS A 58 -6.26 3.27 7.78
N THR A 59 -6.78 2.19 7.18
CA THR A 59 -5.96 1.21 6.46
C THR A 59 -5.23 1.85 5.29
N LEU A 60 -5.92 2.69 4.51
CA LEU A 60 -5.35 3.43 3.38
C LEU A 60 -4.16 4.29 3.81
N ARG A 61 -4.31 5.08 4.89
CA ARG A 61 -3.22 5.90 5.43
C ARG A 61 -2.02 5.06 5.85
N LEU A 62 -2.25 3.93 6.53
CA LEU A 62 -1.18 3.02 6.93
C LEU A 62 -0.43 2.44 5.72
N LEU A 63 -1.14 2.08 4.65
CA LEU A 63 -0.54 1.59 3.41
C LEU A 63 0.27 2.69 2.72
N GLU A 64 -0.21 3.94 2.71
CA GLU A 64 0.51 5.10 2.15
C GLU A 64 1.79 5.40 2.92
N GLU A 65 1.73 5.38 4.26
CA GLU A 65 2.91 5.53 5.13
C GLU A 65 3.92 4.40 4.90
N THR A 66 3.45 3.16 4.79
CA THR A 66 4.30 1.99 4.52
C THR A 66 4.98 2.12 3.15
N LYS A 67 4.24 2.53 2.13
CA LYS A 67 4.78 2.76 0.79
C LYS A 67 5.84 3.86 0.82
N ALA A 68 5.57 5.00 1.46
CA ALA A 68 6.53 6.09 1.59
C ALA A 68 7.82 5.64 2.31
N ALA A 69 7.69 4.88 3.40
CA ALA A 69 8.84 4.36 4.15
C ALA A 69 9.68 3.37 3.32
N LEU A 70 9.05 2.53 2.49
CA LEU A 70 9.77 1.63 1.58
C LEU A 70 10.49 2.38 0.48
N HIS A 71 9.84 3.36 -0.15
CA HIS A 71 10.48 4.21 -1.16
C HIS A 71 11.71 4.92 -0.61
N ALA A 72 11.60 5.55 0.56
CA ALA A 72 12.74 6.22 1.20
C ALA A 72 13.91 5.26 1.49
N ARG A 73 13.62 4.00 1.86
CA ARG A 73 14.67 2.98 2.07
C ARG A 73 15.34 2.56 0.76
N PHE A 74 14.57 2.39 -0.32
CA PHE A 74 15.14 2.02 -1.62
C PHE A 74 15.96 3.15 -2.21
N GLU A 75 15.50 4.41 -2.12
CA GLU A 75 16.29 5.57 -2.57
C GLU A 75 17.65 5.66 -1.86
N VAL A 76 17.70 5.38 -0.56
CA VAL A 76 18.97 5.33 0.18
C VAL A 76 19.87 4.19 -0.31
N LEU A 77 19.30 3.01 -0.60
CA LEU A 77 20.07 1.87 -1.11
C LEU A 77 20.64 2.15 -2.50
N ASP A 78 19.86 2.80 -3.38
CA ASP A 78 20.29 3.18 -4.73
C ASP A 78 21.47 4.19 -4.67
N GLN A 79 21.40 5.20 -3.81
CA GLN A 79 22.49 6.17 -3.61
C GLN A 79 23.77 5.52 -3.07
N VAL A 80 23.63 4.54 -2.17
CA VAL A 80 24.77 3.78 -1.64
C VAL A 80 25.41 2.98 -2.78
N GLN A 81 24.62 2.31 -3.62
CA GLN A 81 25.14 1.52 -4.74
C GLN A 81 25.87 2.39 -5.77
N GLU A 82 25.33 3.56 -6.13
CA GLU A 82 25.97 4.54 -7.03
C GLU A 82 27.30 5.06 -6.46
N SER A 83 27.46 5.13 -5.14
CA SER A 83 28.71 5.57 -4.51
C SER A 83 29.85 4.54 -4.51
N PHE A 84 29.55 3.28 -4.89
CA PHE A 84 30.54 2.19 -4.96
C PHE A 84 30.88 1.75 -6.40
N GLU A 85 30.18 2.23 -7.42
CA GLU A 85 30.53 2.05 -8.83
C GLU A 85 31.19 3.35 -9.37
N PRO A 86 32.52 3.34 -9.67
CA PRO A 86 33.23 4.50 -10.22
C PRO A 86 32.98 4.74 -11.72
#